data_AF-A0A817MV39-F1
#
_entry.id   AF-A0A817MV39-F1
#
_cell.length_a   1.000
_cell.length_b   1.000
_cell.length_c   1.000
_cell.angle_alpha   90.00
_cell.angle_beta   90.00
_cell.angle_gamma   90.00
#
_symmetry.space_group_name_H-M   'P 1'
#
loop_
_entity.id
_entity.type
_entity.pdbx_description
1 polymer ?
#
loop_
_entity_poly.entity_id
_entity_poly.type
_entity_poly.pdbx_seq_one_letter_code
_entity_poly.pdbx_strand_id
1 'polypeptide(L)'
;MLKSIGLLAMCHTKYLPVKLNRIKFFEPIVEELNALQTTGIFVPALGTQLNFAFTVLAGDNLGSNDIGGFQKNFNDGQFCRHCHINYDQRLIPLSEISPPHRTRNQHDNLVQQIINLNNDSNVQGVADISPLSK
;
A
#
# COMPACT_ATOMS: atom_id res chain seq x y z
N MET A 1 17.14 24.44 13.84
CA MET A 1 15.84 24.56 13.12
C MET A 1 15.81 23.43 12.09
N LEU A 2 15.06 22.36 12.33
CA LEU A 2 14.95 21.27 11.35
C LEU A 2 14.08 21.75 10.19
N LYS A 3 14.69 21.88 9.00
CA LYS A 3 13.96 22.08 7.75
C LYS A 3 13.51 20.68 7.30
N SER A 4 12.23 20.38 7.40
CA SER A 4 11.67 19.11 6.92
C SER A 4 11.69 19.07 5.39
N ILE A 5 11.96 17.90 4.83
CA ILE A 5 11.77 17.63 3.39
C ILE A 5 10.40 16.95 3.27
N GLY A 6 9.51 17.53 2.47
CA GLY A 6 8.20 16.97 2.18
C GLY A 6 8.07 16.71 0.69
N LEU A 7 7.68 15.49 0.33
CA LEU A 7 7.24 15.16 -1.03
C LEU A 7 5.72 15.36 -1.09
N LEU A 8 5.24 16.03 -2.12
CA LEU A 8 3.82 16.32 -2.31
C LEU A 8 3.41 15.98 -3.74
N ALA A 9 2.43 15.09 -3.88
CA ALA A 9 1.71 14.88 -5.12
C ALA A 9 0.23 15.20 -4.94
N MET A 10 -0.33 15.96 -5.86
CA MET A 10 -1.75 16.32 -5.87
C MET A 10 -2.38 15.91 -7.19
N CYS A 11 -3.57 15.31 -7.14
CA CYS A 11 -4.37 15.07 -8.32
C CYS A 11 -5.85 15.31 -8.02
N HIS A 12 -6.61 15.62 -9.06
CA HIS A 12 -8.05 15.68 -8.93
C HIS A 12 -8.62 14.27 -8.77
N THR A 13 -9.43 14.07 -7.74
CA THR A 13 -10.05 12.77 -7.38
C THR A 13 -10.76 12.07 -8.54
N LYS A 14 -11.32 12.81 -9.52
CA LYS A 14 -11.97 12.24 -10.71
C LYS A 14 -11.06 11.36 -11.58
N TYR A 15 -9.73 11.53 -11.47
CA TYR A 15 -8.77 10.74 -12.24
C TYR A 15 -8.39 9.41 -11.56
N LEU A 16 -8.53 9.31 -10.23
CA LEU A 16 -8.12 8.15 -9.44
C LEU A 16 -8.93 6.85 -9.66
N PRO A 17 -10.22 6.86 -10.04
CA PRO A 17 -10.98 5.63 -10.31
C PRO A 17 -10.39 4.80 -11.45
N VAL A 18 -9.70 5.44 -12.41
CA VAL A 18 -9.04 4.73 -13.52
C VAL A 18 -7.71 4.17 -13.02
N LYS A 19 -7.60 2.84 -12.98
CA LYS A 19 -6.40 2.11 -12.51
C LYS A 19 -5.10 2.64 -13.11
N LEU A 20 -5.06 2.86 -14.43
CA LEU A 20 -3.86 3.35 -15.10
C LEU A 20 -3.45 4.76 -14.63
N ASN A 21 -4.43 5.65 -14.40
CA ASN A 21 -4.15 7.00 -13.91
C ASN A 21 -3.63 6.97 -12.47
N ARG A 22 -4.14 6.04 -11.65
CA ARG A 22 -3.65 5.83 -10.28
C ARG A 22 -2.18 5.40 -10.29
N ILE A 23 -1.81 4.43 -11.13
CA ILE A 23 -0.41 3.99 -11.25
C ILE A 23 0.49 5.16 -11.66
N LYS A 24 0.10 5.92 -12.70
CA LYS A 24 0.84 7.09 -13.18
C LYS A 24 0.95 8.21 -12.13
N PHE A 25 -0.06 8.34 -11.26
CA PHE A 25 -0.03 9.34 -10.19
C PHE A 25 1.00 9.01 -9.12
N PHE A 26 1.14 7.74 -8.74
CA PHE A 26 2.09 7.31 -7.71
C PHE A 26 3.52 7.10 -8.23
N GLU A 27 3.68 6.85 -9.52
CA GLU A 27 4.98 6.68 -10.19
C GLU A 27 6.06 7.71 -9.78
N PRO A 28 5.82 9.04 -9.86
CA PRO A 28 6.83 10.02 -9.46
C PRO A 28 7.20 9.94 -7.97
N ILE A 29 6.23 9.64 -7.08
CA ILE A 29 6.51 9.50 -5.65
C ILE A 29 7.38 8.26 -5.40
N VAL A 30 7.07 7.15 -6.06
CA VAL A 30 7.83 5.89 -5.92
C VAL A 30 9.25 6.07 -6.45
N GLU A 31 9.42 6.72 -7.60
CA GLU A 31 10.74 7.04 -8.16
C GLU A 31 11.56 7.91 -7.21
N GLU A 32 10.97 8.96 -6.63
CA GLU A 32 11.66 9.81 -5.65
C GLU A 32 12.02 9.04 -4.38
N LEU A 33 11.13 8.21 -3.83
CA LEU A 33 11.42 7.37 -2.67
C LEU A 33 12.58 6.40 -2.95
N ASN A 34 12.58 5.77 -4.12
CA ASN A 34 13.65 4.87 -4.55
C ASN A 34 14.98 5.62 -4.73
N ALA A 35 14.96 6.84 -5.27
CA ALA A 35 16.15 7.69 -5.39
C ALA A 35 16.69 8.12 -4.01
N LEU A 36 15.81 8.51 -3.08
CA LEU A 36 16.18 8.85 -1.70
C LEU A 36 16.78 7.66 -0.95
N GLN A 37 16.34 6.43 -1.25
CA GLN A 37 16.88 5.22 -0.64
C GLN A 37 18.23 4.81 -1.21
N THR A 38 18.38 4.85 -2.53
CA THR A 38 19.59 4.36 -3.23
C THR A 38 20.68 5.41 -3.33
N THR A 39 20.32 6.62 -3.75
CA THR A 39 21.25 7.73 -3.99
C THR A 39 21.32 8.64 -2.77
N GLY A 40 20.19 8.94 -2.14
CA GLY A 40 20.12 9.85 -0.99
C GLY A 40 20.23 11.33 -1.37
N ILE A 41 20.45 12.19 -0.38
CA ILE A 41 20.65 13.64 -0.55
C ILE A 41 22.00 14.03 0.05
N PHE A 42 22.82 14.76 -0.71
CA PHE A 42 24.02 15.38 -0.17
C PHE A 42 23.64 16.58 0.70
N VAL A 43 24.08 16.60 1.95
CA VAL A 43 23.85 17.72 2.86
C VAL A 43 25.16 18.46 3.09
N PRO A 44 25.42 19.60 2.40
CA PRO A 44 26.70 20.30 2.49
C PRO A 44 27.10 20.69 3.92
N ALA A 45 26.12 21.06 4.74
CA ALA A 45 26.33 21.40 6.14
C ALA A 45 26.87 20.24 6.99
N LEU A 46 26.65 19.00 6.56
CA LEU A 46 27.14 17.78 7.21
C LEU A 46 28.32 17.15 6.45
N GLY A 47 28.64 17.64 5.25
CA GLY A 47 29.69 17.08 4.39
C GLY A 47 29.46 15.61 3.99
N THR A 48 28.20 15.13 4.05
CA THR A 48 27.89 13.71 3.85
C THR A 48 26.61 13.49 3.04
N GLN A 49 26.53 12.30 2.43
CA GLN A 49 25.33 11.79 1.77
C GLN A 49 24.41 11.14 2.80
N LEU A 50 23.12 11.51 2.80
CA LEU A 50 22.11 10.87 3.64
C LEU A 50 21.18 10.01 2.78
N ASN A 51 21.10 8.72 3.09
CA ASN A 51 20.12 7.81 2.50
C ASN A 51 18.88 7.72 3.41
N PHE A 52 17.72 7.55 2.80
CA PHE A 52 16.44 7.51 3.50
C PHE A 52 15.77 6.15 3.35
N ALA A 53 14.98 5.75 4.33
CA ALA A 53 14.17 4.54 4.25
C ALA A 53 12.69 4.93 4.38
N PHE A 54 11.87 4.40 3.48
CA PHE A 54 10.42 4.48 3.63
C PHE A 54 9.98 3.52 4.74
N THR A 55 9.35 4.04 5.80
CA THR A 55 9.01 3.24 6.99
C THR A 55 7.51 3.06 7.19
N VAL A 56 6.71 4.11 6.96
CA VAL A 56 5.29 4.11 7.29
C VAL A 56 4.48 4.78 6.18
N LEU A 57 3.43 4.10 5.73
CA LEU A 57 2.34 4.70 4.99
C LEU A 57 1.21 5.05 5.97
N ALA A 58 0.86 6.33 6.05
CA ALA A 58 -0.29 6.80 6.81
C ALA A 58 -1.43 7.18 5.86
N GLY A 59 -2.61 6.65 6.11
CA GLY A 59 -3.82 6.94 5.35
C GLY A 59 -5.05 6.45 6.09
N ASP A 60 -6.23 6.88 5.65
CA ASP A 60 -7.48 6.30 6.13
C ASP A 60 -7.61 4.82 5.71
N ASN A 61 -8.65 4.14 6.18
CA ASN A 61 -8.85 2.73 5.87
C ASN A 61 -9.06 2.49 4.37
N LEU A 62 -9.78 3.36 3.67
CA LEU A 62 -10.12 3.17 2.27
C LEU A 62 -8.89 3.35 1.39
N GLY A 63 -8.16 4.46 1.55
CA GLY A 63 -6.94 4.77 0.83
C GLY A 63 -5.82 3.79 1.12
N SER A 64 -5.64 3.37 2.38
CA SER A 64 -4.61 2.37 2.71
C SER A 64 -4.89 1.00 2.07
N ASN A 65 -6.15 0.57 2.02
CA ASN A 65 -6.51 -0.66 1.32
C ASN A 65 -6.34 -0.51 -0.20
N ASP A 66 -6.75 0.62 -0.78
CA ASP A 66 -6.59 0.91 -2.22
C ASP A 66 -5.12 0.88 -2.64
N ILE A 67 -4.26 1.58 -1.90
CA ILE A 67 -2.81 1.62 -2.16
C ILE A 67 -2.17 0.25 -1.89
N GLY A 68 -2.69 -0.53 -0.95
CA GLY A 68 -2.20 -1.89 -0.68
C GLY A 68 -2.67 -2.95 -1.69
N GLY A 69 -3.57 -2.60 -2.63
CA GLY A 69 -4.17 -3.56 -3.55
C GLY A 69 -5.20 -4.48 -2.89
N PHE A 70 -5.77 -4.08 -1.75
CA PHE A 70 -6.82 -4.81 -1.05
C PHE A 70 -8.20 -4.36 -1.49
N GLN A 71 -9.21 -5.20 -1.23
CA GLN A 71 -10.60 -4.83 -1.46
C GLN A 71 -11.01 -3.62 -0.60
N LYS A 72 -11.95 -2.84 -1.13
CA LYS A 72 -12.49 -1.65 -0.48
C LYS A 72 -13.88 -1.86 0.13
N ASN A 73 -14.42 -3.07 0.01
CA ASN A 73 -15.63 -3.49 0.70
C ASN A 73 -15.24 -4.01 2.09
N PHE A 74 -15.71 -3.34 3.14
CA PHE A 74 -15.48 -3.74 4.53
C PHE A 74 -16.63 -4.57 5.11
N ASN A 75 -17.63 -4.87 4.30
CA ASN A 75 -18.85 -5.57 4.69
C ASN A 75 -18.92 -7.02 4.18
N ASP A 76 -17.82 -7.56 3.65
CA ASP A 76 -17.77 -8.90 3.08
C ASP A 76 -16.36 -9.49 3.07
N GLY A 77 -16.29 -10.83 3.09
CA GLY A 77 -15.06 -11.62 2.96
C GLY A 77 -13.93 -11.21 3.91
N GLN A 78 -12.69 -11.36 3.44
CA GLN A 78 -11.49 -10.99 4.21
C GLN A 78 -11.11 -9.52 3.98
N PHE A 79 -11.70 -8.61 4.75
CA PHE A 79 -11.57 -7.16 4.53
C PHE A 79 -10.33 -6.52 5.16
N CYS A 80 -9.62 -7.23 6.05
CA CYS A 80 -8.48 -6.67 6.78
C CYS A 80 -7.17 -6.81 5.99
N ARG A 81 -6.43 -5.70 5.85
CA ARG A 81 -5.09 -5.67 5.24
C ARG A 81 -3.96 -6.23 6.12
N HIS A 82 -4.22 -6.49 7.39
CA HIS A 82 -3.22 -6.94 8.37
C HIS A 82 -3.34 -8.42 8.73
N CYS A 83 -4.52 -9.01 8.56
CA CYS A 83 -4.78 -10.40 8.92
C CYS A 83 -5.86 -11.03 8.02
N HIS A 84 -6.02 -12.34 8.14
CA HIS A 84 -6.96 -13.17 7.36
C HIS A 84 -8.33 -13.34 8.04
N ILE A 85 -8.76 -12.38 8.85
CA ILE A 85 -10.10 -12.40 9.48
C ILE A 85 -11.20 -12.29 8.41
N ASN A 86 -12.27 -13.06 8.57
CA ASN A 86 -13.45 -12.99 7.72
C ASN A 86 -14.54 -12.10 8.37
N TYR A 87 -15.42 -11.51 7.56
CA TYR A 87 -16.46 -10.59 7.98
C TYR A 87 -17.45 -11.19 8.98
N ASP A 88 -17.74 -12.49 8.89
CA ASP A 88 -18.55 -13.24 9.85
C ASP A 88 -17.92 -13.29 11.25
N GLN A 89 -16.58 -13.22 11.34
CA GLN A 89 -15.81 -13.24 12.57
C GLN A 89 -15.59 -11.85 13.20
N ARG A 90 -16.03 -10.76 12.56
CA ARG A 90 -15.69 -9.37 12.97
C ARG A 90 -16.16 -8.97 14.37
N LEU A 91 -17.17 -9.65 14.91
CA LEU A 91 -17.74 -9.38 16.23
C LEU A 91 -17.15 -10.27 17.33
N ILE A 92 -16.30 -11.23 16.97
CA ILE A 92 -15.64 -12.10 17.94
C ILE A 92 -14.56 -11.27 18.67
N PRO A 93 -14.55 -11.27 20.01
CA PRO A 93 -13.53 -10.57 20.78
C PRO A 93 -12.11 -11.03 20.41
N LEU A 94 -11.15 -10.11 20.34
CA LEU A 94 -9.75 -10.43 20.04
C LEU A 94 -9.09 -11.36 21.08
N SER A 95 -9.66 -11.49 22.27
CA SER A 95 -9.25 -12.48 23.28
C SER A 95 -9.62 -13.92 22.90
N GLU A 96 -10.59 -14.09 22.00
CA GLU A 96 -11.19 -15.37 21.61
C GLU A 96 -10.81 -15.79 20.19
N ILE A 97 -10.18 -14.90 19.41
CA ILE A 97 -9.74 -15.17 18.05
C ILE A 97 -8.33 -14.63 17.81
N SER A 98 -7.52 -15.41 17.09
CA SER A 98 -6.20 -15.00 16.62
C SER A 98 -6.10 -15.23 15.10
N PRO A 99 -6.67 -14.33 14.28
CA PRO A 99 -6.62 -14.48 12.83
C PRO A 99 -5.15 -14.45 12.35
N PRO A 100 -4.76 -15.30 11.39
CA PRO A 100 -3.39 -15.32 10.91
C PRO A 100 -3.01 -13.97 10.30
N HIS A 101 -1.82 -13.45 10.65
CA HIS A 101 -1.30 -12.25 10.03
C HIS A 101 -0.97 -12.48 8.56
N ARG A 102 -1.21 -11.47 7.72
CA ARG A 102 -0.78 -11.50 6.33
C ARG A 102 0.74 -11.33 6.27
N THR A 103 1.39 -12.11 5.43
CA THR A 103 2.82 -11.91 5.11
C THR A 103 2.98 -11.35 3.69
N ARG A 104 4.13 -10.72 3.43
CA ARG A 104 4.46 -10.24 2.08
C ARG A 104 4.40 -11.35 1.04
N ASN A 105 5.03 -12.50 1.31
CA ASN A 105 5.03 -13.62 0.37
C ASN A 105 3.61 -14.14 0.07
N GLN A 106 2.72 -14.16 1.07
CA GLN A 106 1.32 -14.53 0.85
C GLN A 106 0.61 -13.50 -0.04
N HIS A 107 0.81 -12.21 0.23
CA HIS A 107 0.25 -11.13 -0.59
C HIS A 107 0.75 -11.21 -2.04
N ASP A 108 2.06 -11.35 -2.25
CA ASP A 108 2.67 -11.47 -3.58
C ASP A 108 2.09 -12.67 -4.36
N ASN A 109 1.90 -13.82 -3.69
CA ASN A 109 1.29 -15.00 -4.30
C ASN A 109 -0.18 -14.76 -4.70
N LEU A 110 -0.96 -14.08 -3.86
CA LEU A 110 -2.36 -13.73 -4.14
C LEU A 110 -2.46 -12.75 -5.31
N VAL A 111 -1.54 -11.77 -5.38
CA VAL A 111 -1.43 -10.85 -6.51
C VAL A 111 -1.19 -11.63 -7.81
N GLN A 112 -0.28 -12.61 -7.82
CA GLN A 112 -0.05 -13.44 -9.01
C GLN A 112 -1.29 -14.25 -9.42
N GLN A 113 -2.04 -14.77 -8.45
CA GLN A 113 -3.30 -15.47 -8.74
C GLN A 113 -4.32 -14.54 -9.41
N ILE A 114 -4.46 -13.31 -8.93
CA ILE A 114 -5.39 -12.31 -9.50
C ILE A 114 -4.98 -11.93 -10.94
N ILE A 115 -3.69 -11.75 -11.18
CA ILE A 115 -3.14 -11.48 -12.53
C ILE A 115 -3.51 -12.63 -13.48
N ASN A 116 -3.37 -13.88 -13.03
CA ASN A 116 -3.71 -15.07 -13.83
C ASN A 116 -5.23 -15.24 -14.05
N LEU A 117 -6.07 -14.71 -13.17
CA LEU A 117 -7.54 -14.78 -13.23
C LEU A 117 -8.19 -13.59 -13.98
N ASN A 118 -7.40 -12.78 -14.70
CA ASN A 118 -7.88 -11.58 -15.43
C ASN A 118 -8.53 -10.48 -14.57
N ASN A 119 -8.25 -10.41 -13.26
CA ASN A 119 -8.68 -9.35 -12.34
C ASN A 119 -10.21 -9.21 -12.09
N ASP A 120 -11.04 -10.20 -12.43
CA ASP A 120 -12.51 -10.08 -12.27
C ASP A 120 -13.02 -10.39 -10.85
N SER A 121 -12.15 -10.79 -9.92
CA SER A 121 -12.52 -11.10 -8.53
C SER A 121 -11.39 -10.83 -7.54
N ASN A 122 -11.76 -10.55 -6.28
CA ASN A 122 -10.79 -10.50 -5.19
C ASN A 122 -10.50 -11.93 -4.69
N VAL A 123 -9.25 -12.21 -4.37
CA VAL A 123 -8.83 -13.49 -3.79
C VAL A 123 -8.33 -13.22 -2.38
N GLN A 124 -9.03 -13.76 -1.38
CA GLN A 124 -8.67 -13.60 0.03
C GLN A 124 -8.49 -12.11 0.40
N GLY A 125 -9.36 -11.24 -0.11
CA GLY A 125 -9.33 -9.80 0.15
C GLY A 125 -8.27 -9.00 -0.61
N VAL A 126 -7.39 -9.63 -1.38
CA VAL A 126 -6.51 -8.94 -2.33
C VAL A 126 -7.30 -8.77 -3.64
N ALA A 127 -7.27 -7.58 -4.21
CA ALA A 127 -8.07 -7.22 -5.39
C ALA A 127 -7.25 -6.64 -6.54
N ASP A 128 -6.04 -6.15 -6.27
CA ASP A 128 -5.20 -5.52 -7.28
C ASP A 128 -3.72 -5.53 -6.89
N ILE A 129 -2.85 -5.15 -7.83
CA ILE A 129 -1.43 -4.84 -7.58
C ILE A 129 -1.36 -3.48 -6.87
N SER A 130 -0.49 -3.38 -5.86
CA SER A 130 -0.20 -2.10 -5.21
C SER A 130 0.57 -1.16 -6.16
N PRO A 131 0.19 0.12 -6.29
CA PRO A 131 1.00 1.10 -7.03
C PRO A 131 2.38 1.35 -6.42
N LEU A 132 2.65 0.89 -5.19
CA LEU A 132 3.95 1.00 -4.53
C LEU A 132 4.86 -0.23 -4.74
N SER A 133 4.42 -1.23 -5.52
CA SER A 133 5.19 -2.45 -5.77
C SER A 133 6.35 -2.30 -6.76
N LYS A 134 6.66 -1.08 -7.21
CA LYS A 134 7.68 -0.79 -8.24
C LYS A 134 8.96 -0.22 -7.66
#